data_AF-G3B7Z5-F1
#
_entry.id   AF-G3B7Z5-F1
#
_cell.length_a   1.000
_cell.length_b   1.000
_cell.length_c   1.000
_cell.angle_alpha   90.00
_cell.angle_beta   90.00
_cell.angle_gamma   90.00
#
_symmetry.space_group_name_H-M   'P 1'
#
loop_
_entity.id
_entity.type
_entity.pdbx_description
1 polymer ?
#
loop_
_entity_poly.entity_id
_entity_poly.type
_entity_poly.pdbx_seq_one_letter_code
_entity_poly.pdbx_strand_id
1 'polypeptide(L)'
;MAEDIDKYLSSTERESVRDREIARIISCHIQDSFHVLDLDPADTSDLQTQVKKAFRKKSLLVHPDKTDHKDAPTAFDRLKRAQAFLSDDGEQPTAIRQKLVDIYAHIRQNHSGDISVVRKKVAEILEEDKRLDNIEQEQQDARDAQLREEQENRKQEILLKREMASKWEDSRDSRVANWRSFVNKVDKKKKKKKKVLA
;
A
#
# COMPACT_ATOMS: atom_id res chain seq x y z
N MET A 1 -1.91 48.37 -32.04
CA MET A 1 -0.78 48.44 -31.08
C MET A 1 -1.25 48.38 -29.63
N ALA A 2 -1.99 49.36 -29.09
CA ALA A 2 -2.48 49.27 -27.70
C ALA A 2 -3.48 48.12 -27.48
N GLU A 3 -4.41 47.92 -28.41
CA GLU A 3 -5.41 46.84 -28.36
C GLU A 3 -4.77 45.44 -28.51
N ASP A 4 -3.69 45.33 -29.31
CA ASP A 4 -2.96 44.07 -29.50
C ASP A 4 -2.19 43.66 -28.24
N ILE A 5 -1.64 44.65 -27.53
CA ILE A 5 -0.93 44.44 -26.25
C ILE A 5 -1.92 43.99 -25.18
N ASP A 6 -3.09 44.62 -25.08
CA ASP A 6 -4.12 44.24 -24.09
C ASP A 6 -4.69 42.83 -24.35
N LYS A 7 -4.86 42.47 -25.62
CA LYS A 7 -5.24 41.11 -26.02
C LYS A 7 -4.17 40.07 -25.67
N TYR A 8 -2.89 40.39 -25.88
CA TYR A 8 -1.79 39.51 -25.49
C TYR A 8 -1.72 39.34 -23.97
N LEU A 9 -1.79 40.44 -23.21
CA LEU A 9 -1.78 40.43 -21.74
C LEU A 9 -2.93 39.61 -21.16
N SER A 10 -4.15 39.78 -21.69
CA SER A 10 -5.31 39.00 -21.23
C SER A 10 -5.21 37.51 -21.58
N SER A 11 -4.50 37.12 -22.63
CA SER A 11 -4.21 35.70 -22.91
C SER A 11 -3.21 35.12 -21.91
N THR A 12 -2.09 35.82 -21.70
CA THR A 12 -1.05 35.39 -20.76
C THR A 12 -1.57 35.33 -19.32
N GLU A 13 -2.44 36.25 -18.91
CA GLU A 13 -3.08 36.21 -17.60
C GLU A 13 -3.93 34.94 -17.43
N ARG A 14 -4.69 34.56 -18.46
CA ARG A 14 -5.50 33.34 -18.43
C ARG A 14 -4.64 32.09 -18.37
N GLU A 15 -3.54 32.03 -19.10
CA GLU A 15 -2.57 30.94 -19.03
C GLU A 15 -1.97 30.83 -17.62
N SER A 16 -1.53 31.96 -17.06
CA SER A 16 -1.00 32.01 -15.69
C SER A 16 -2.02 31.53 -14.64
N VAL A 17 -3.29 31.87 -14.81
CA VAL A 17 -4.37 31.38 -13.92
C VAL A 17 -4.56 29.87 -14.03
N ARG A 18 -4.47 29.30 -15.25
CA ARG A 18 -4.57 27.84 -15.45
C ARG A 18 -3.39 27.11 -14.81
N ASP A 19 -2.18 27.59 -15.05
CA ASP A 19 -0.96 26.97 -14.49
C ASP A 19 -0.94 27.04 -12.96
N ARG A 20 -1.41 28.17 -12.38
CA ARG A 20 -1.55 28.30 -10.93
C ARG A 20 -2.54 27.29 -10.36
N GLU A 21 -3.65 27.04 -11.04
CA GLU A 21 -4.63 26.04 -10.59
C GLU A 21 -4.09 24.60 -10.73
N ILE A 22 -3.35 24.31 -11.82
CA ILE A 22 -2.65 23.03 -12.00
C ILE A 22 -1.69 22.79 -10.83
N ALA A 23 -0.81 23.76 -10.55
CA ALA A 23 0.14 23.69 -9.45
C ALA A 23 -0.57 23.50 -8.10
N ARG A 24 -1.70 24.20 -7.87
CA ARG A 24 -2.52 24.03 -6.67
C ARG A 24 -3.02 22.59 -6.53
N ILE A 25 -3.65 22.03 -7.57
CA ILE A 25 -4.18 20.65 -7.53
C ILE A 25 -3.08 19.61 -7.32
N ILE A 26 -1.89 19.84 -7.88
CA ILE A 26 -0.73 18.95 -7.69
C ILE A 26 -0.19 19.04 -6.27
N SER A 27 -0.21 20.24 -5.68
CA SER A 27 0.18 20.44 -4.28
C SER A 27 -0.81 19.83 -3.28
N CYS A 28 -2.08 19.66 -3.67
CA CYS A 28 -3.07 18.97 -2.84
C CYS A 28 -2.71 17.49 -2.66
N HIS A 29 -2.98 16.97 -1.46
CA HIS A 29 -2.80 15.55 -1.16
C HIS A 29 -3.82 14.69 -1.95
N ILE A 30 -3.40 13.51 -2.41
CA ILE A 30 -4.16 12.67 -3.38
C ILE A 30 -5.48 12.15 -2.78
N GLN A 31 -5.49 11.87 -1.48
CA GLN A 31 -6.65 11.35 -0.75
C GLN A 31 -7.63 12.46 -0.33
N ASP A 32 -7.20 13.74 -0.37
CA ASP A 32 -8.04 14.87 0.02
C ASP A 32 -8.90 15.37 -1.14
N SER A 33 -10.04 14.70 -1.32
CA SER A 33 -10.98 14.99 -2.41
C SER A 33 -11.65 16.36 -2.27
N PHE A 34 -11.85 16.84 -1.03
CA PHE A 34 -12.45 18.16 -0.77
C PHE A 34 -11.50 19.29 -1.14
N HIS A 35 -10.22 19.19 -0.78
CA HIS A 35 -9.23 20.22 -1.11
C HIS A 35 -8.92 20.29 -2.60
N VAL A 36 -8.89 19.15 -3.30
CA VAL A 36 -8.71 19.09 -4.76
C VAL A 36 -9.85 19.84 -5.48
N LEU A 37 -11.10 19.55 -5.10
CA LEU A 37 -12.29 20.22 -5.65
C LEU A 37 -12.54 21.62 -5.08
N ASP A 38 -11.74 22.05 -4.10
CA ASP A 38 -11.87 23.33 -3.38
C ASP A 38 -13.28 23.53 -2.83
N LEU A 39 -13.80 22.48 -2.20
CA LEU A 39 -15.07 22.47 -1.49
C LEU A 39 -14.81 22.48 0.02
N ASP A 40 -15.72 23.08 0.78
CA ASP A 40 -15.74 23.00 2.24
C ASP A 40 -16.64 21.82 2.65
N PRO A 41 -16.14 20.85 3.46
CA PRO A 41 -16.96 19.77 3.99
C PRO A 41 -18.17 20.22 4.82
N ALA A 42 -18.20 21.47 5.28
CA ALA A 42 -19.31 21.99 6.08
C ALA A 42 -20.60 22.22 5.29
N ASP A 43 -20.51 22.47 3.99
CA ASP A 43 -21.66 22.77 3.13
C ASP A 43 -22.26 21.48 2.55
N THR A 44 -22.82 20.64 3.44
CA THR A 44 -23.29 19.27 3.11
C THR A 44 -24.68 19.22 2.46
N SER A 45 -25.44 20.31 2.44
CA SER A 45 -26.85 20.30 1.99
C SER A 45 -27.06 20.05 0.49
N ASP A 46 -26.05 20.29 -0.35
CA ASP A 46 -26.10 20.04 -1.81
C ASP A 46 -24.76 19.55 -2.37
N LEU A 47 -24.09 18.67 -1.62
CA LEU A 47 -22.71 18.24 -1.91
C LEU A 47 -22.57 17.68 -3.34
N GLN A 48 -23.49 16.83 -3.78
CA GLN A 48 -23.39 16.19 -5.10
C GLN A 48 -23.50 17.19 -6.26
N THR A 49 -24.39 18.17 -6.15
CA THR A 49 -24.54 19.21 -7.18
C THR A 49 -23.35 20.15 -7.17
N GLN A 50 -22.84 20.53 -5.99
CA GLN A 50 -21.64 21.35 -5.87
C GLN A 50 -20.41 20.65 -6.45
N VAL A 51 -20.23 19.36 -6.17
CA VAL A 51 -19.17 18.52 -6.76
C VAL A 51 -19.25 18.52 -8.28
N LYS A 52 -20.44 18.29 -8.87
CA LYS A 52 -20.62 18.34 -10.32
C LYS A 52 -20.33 19.72 -10.90
N LYS A 53 -20.78 20.79 -10.25
CA LYS A 53 -20.53 22.19 -10.69
C LYS A 53 -19.04 22.54 -10.61
N ALA A 54 -18.39 22.24 -9.49
CA ALA A 54 -16.96 22.47 -9.27
C ALA A 54 -16.12 21.66 -10.25
N PHE A 55 -16.44 20.38 -10.44
CA PHE A 55 -15.76 19.53 -11.42
C PHE A 55 -15.88 20.09 -12.83
N ARG A 56 -17.08 20.45 -13.31
CA ARG A 56 -17.25 21.02 -14.66
C ARG A 56 -16.47 22.31 -14.86
N LYS A 57 -16.44 23.19 -13.86
CA LYS A 57 -15.71 24.47 -13.93
C LYS A 57 -14.20 24.22 -13.97
N LYS A 58 -13.69 23.35 -13.11
CA LYS A 58 -12.25 23.08 -12.97
C LYS A 58 -11.72 22.21 -14.10
N SER A 59 -12.42 21.15 -14.48
CA SER A 59 -11.98 20.26 -15.56
C SER A 59 -11.82 21.01 -16.89
N LEU A 60 -12.67 22.00 -17.17
CA LEU A 60 -12.54 22.87 -18.34
C LEU A 60 -11.35 23.85 -18.25
N LEU A 61 -10.96 24.24 -17.04
CA LEU A 61 -9.84 25.16 -16.78
C LEU A 61 -8.49 24.43 -16.87
N VAL A 62 -8.45 23.18 -16.40
CA VAL A 62 -7.26 22.33 -16.26
C VAL A 62 -7.21 21.24 -17.34
N HIS A 63 -7.94 21.42 -18.45
CA HIS A 63 -8.00 20.42 -19.51
C HIS A 63 -6.68 20.39 -20.29
N PRO A 64 -6.08 19.21 -20.54
CA PRO A 64 -4.78 19.09 -21.21
C PRO A 64 -4.75 19.66 -22.64
N ASP A 65 -5.90 19.74 -23.32
CA ASP A 65 -6.04 20.39 -24.64
C ASP A 65 -5.95 21.92 -24.60
N LYS A 66 -6.18 22.56 -23.44
CA LYS A 66 -6.25 24.02 -23.29
C LYS A 66 -5.03 24.63 -22.57
N THR A 67 -4.11 23.78 -22.14
CA THR A 67 -2.96 24.13 -21.32
C THR A 67 -1.75 23.32 -21.77
N ASP A 68 -0.63 23.97 -22.06
CA ASP A 68 0.61 23.29 -22.47
C ASP A 68 1.44 22.77 -21.28
N HIS A 69 0.89 22.82 -20.07
CA HIS A 69 1.56 22.41 -18.84
C HIS A 69 1.70 20.88 -18.77
N LYS A 70 2.92 20.40 -18.47
CA LYS A 70 3.26 18.96 -18.45
C LYS A 70 2.37 18.13 -17.52
N ASP A 71 2.02 18.71 -16.37
CA ASP A 71 1.23 18.03 -15.34
C ASP A 71 -0.29 18.21 -15.50
N ALA A 72 -0.77 18.87 -16.56
CA ALA A 72 -2.20 19.04 -16.81
C ALA A 72 -2.98 17.71 -16.84
N PRO A 73 -2.48 16.62 -17.48
CA PRO A 73 -3.15 15.33 -17.44
C PRO A 73 -3.28 14.76 -16.02
N THR A 74 -2.21 14.86 -15.22
CA THR A 74 -2.19 14.38 -13.84
C THR A 74 -3.16 15.18 -12.95
N ALA A 75 -3.22 16.50 -13.12
CA ALA A 75 -4.16 17.34 -12.39
C ALA A 75 -5.62 17.02 -12.78
N PHE A 76 -5.89 16.77 -14.06
CA PHE A 76 -7.20 16.35 -14.54
C PHE A 76 -7.64 15.00 -13.96
N ASP A 77 -6.74 14.02 -13.92
CA ASP A 77 -7.01 12.70 -13.34
C ASP A 77 -7.30 12.79 -11.83
N ARG A 78 -6.60 13.67 -11.11
CA ARG A 78 -6.88 13.94 -9.68
C ARG A 78 -8.28 14.52 -9.49
N LEU A 79 -8.70 15.47 -10.34
CA LEU A 79 -10.07 16.03 -10.29
C LEU A 79 -11.12 14.94 -10.55
N LYS A 80 -10.88 14.05 -11.52
CA LYS A 80 -11.79 12.95 -11.86
C LYS A 80 -11.91 11.95 -10.70
N ARG A 81 -10.79 11.58 -10.08
CA ARG A 81 -10.77 10.71 -8.90
C ARG A 81 -11.51 11.35 -7.72
N ALA A 82 -11.29 12.63 -7.44
CA ALA A 82 -11.98 13.36 -6.38
C ALA A 82 -13.50 13.44 -6.63
N GLN A 83 -13.92 13.67 -7.87
CA GLN A 83 -15.34 13.65 -8.24
C GLN A 83 -15.97 12.27 -8.02
N ALA A 84 -15.30 11.20 -8.45
CA ALA A 84 -15.79 9.83 -8.24
C ALA A 84 -15.87 9.50 -6.74
N PHE A 85 -14.86 9.91 -5.97
CA PHE A 85 -14.81 9.74 -4.52
C PHE A 85 -15.90 10.52 -3.77
N LEU A 86 -16.45 11.61 -4.31
CA LEU A 86 -17.54 12.37 -3.67
C LEU A 86 -18.91 12.14 -4.31
N SER A 87 -18.99 11.39 -5.41
CA SER A 87 -20.27 11.04 -6.05
C SER A 87 -20.93 9.86 -5.33
N ASP A 88 -22.24 9.89 -5.14
CA ASP A 88 -22.98 8.84 -4.39
C ASP A 88 -22.82 7.42 -4.98
N ASP A 89 -22.61 7.36 -6.29
CA ASP A 89 -22.37 6.13 -7.07
C ASP A 89 -20.90 5.66 -7.07
N GLY A 90 -20.06 6.26 -6.22
CA GLY A 90 -18.65 5.94 -6.18
C GLY A 90 -18.39 4.60 -5.48
N GLU A 91 -17.44 3.83 -6.00
CA GLU A 91 -17.00 2.54 -5.42
C GLU A 91 -16.50 2.64 -3.96
N GLN A 92 -16.18 3.85 -3.51
CA GLN A 92 -15.51 4.07 -2.24
C GLN A 92 -16.49 4.03 -1.07
N PRO A 93 -16.22 3.22 -0.03
CA PRO A 93 -17.12 3.05 1.11
C PRO A 93 -17.50 4.40 1.72
N THR A 94 -18.78 4.58 1.99
CA THR A 94 -19.34 5.74 2.72
C THR A 94 -18.56 6.01 4.01
N ALA A 95 -18.06 4.95 4.67
CA ALA A 95 -17.20 5.04 5.84
C ALA A 95 -15.90 5.86 5.61
N ILE A 96 -15.23 5.73 4.47
CA ILE A 96 -13.99 6.48 4.19
C ILE A 96 -14.30 7.97 4.01
N ARG A 97 -15.42 8.29 3.36
CA ARG A 97 -15.89 9.68 3.22
C ARG A 97 -16.21 10.29 4.58
N GLN A 98 -16.92 9.54 5.42
CA GLN A 98 -17.27 9.98 6.77
C GLN A 98 -16.02 10.23 7.60
N LYS A 99 -15.03 9.33 7.57
CA LYS A 99 -13.73 9.54 8.21
C LYS A 99 -13.09 10.86 7.79
N LEU A 100 -13.09 11.17 6.50
CA LEU A 100 -12.52 12.43 6.00
C LEU A 100 -13.29 13.64 6.54
N VAL A 101 -14.63 13.61 6.54
CA VAL A 101 -15.47 14.67 7.12
C VAL A 101 -15.20 14.83 8.61
N ASP A 102 -15.06 13.73 9.36
CA ASP A 102 -14.80 13.74 10.79
C ASP A 102 -13.42 14.32 11.11
N ILE A 103 -12.39 14.00 10.31
CA ILE A 103 -11.05 14.61 10.42
C ILE A 103 -11.13 16.13 10.24
N TYR A 104 -11.84 16.58 9.20
CA TYR A 104 -12.06 18.01 8.95
C TYR A 104 -12.81 18.69 10.10
N ALA A 105 -13.86 18.07 10.63
CA ALA A 105 -14.61 18.58 11.76
C ALA A 105 -13.76 18.68 13.02
N HIS A 106 -12.94 17.66 13.31
CA HIS A 106 -12.04 17.63 14.47
C HIS A 106 -10.97 18.73 14.38
N ILE A 107 -10.31 18.88 13.23
CA ILE A 107 -9.29 19.93 13.05
C ILE A 107 -9.92 21.32 13.14
N ARG A 108 -11.11 21.51 12.55
CA ARG A 108 -11.81 22.80 12.58
C ARG A 108 -12.23 23.21 14.00
N GLN A 109 -12.55 22.24 14.86
CA GLN A 109 -12.82 22.51 16.29
C GLN A 109 -11.55 22.97 17.03
N ASN A 110 -10.39 22.39 16.70
CA ASN A 110 -9.13 22.68 17.37
C ASN A 110 -8.39 23.91 16.82
N HIS A 111 -8.64 24.28 15.56
CA HIS A 111 -7.98 25.40 14.88
C HIS A 111 -9.02 26.41 14.38
N SER A 112 -9.10 27.56 15.05
CA SER A 112 -10.08 28.61 14.76
C SER A 112 -9.68 29.45 13.53
N GLY A 113 -10.40 29.24 12.43
CA GLY A 113 -10.72 30.31 11.49
C GLY A 113 -10.13 30.21 10.07
N ASP A 114 -8.91 29.71 9.90
CA ASP A 114 -8.28 29.66 8.57
C ASP A 114 -8.38 28.28 7.91
N ILE A 115 -9.15 28.20 6.83
CA ILE A 115 -9.31 26.99 6.01
C ILE A 115 -7.98 26.49 5.46
N SER A 116 -7.00 27.38 5.20
CA SER A 116 -5.69 26.98 4.72
C SER A 116 -4.90 26.20 5.79
N VAL A 117 -5.03 26.57 7.06
CA VAL A 117 -4.37 25.86 8.17
C VAL A 117 -5.04 24.50 8.37
N VAL A 118 -6.37 24.46 8.31
CA VAL A 118 -7.15 23.22 8.41
C VAL A 118 -6.72 22.23 7.32
N ARG A 119 -6.70 22.65 6.05
CA ARG A 119 -6.29 21.81 4.91
C ARG A 119 -4.86 21.27 5.05
N LYS A 120 -3.91 22.09 5.50
CA LYS A 120 -2.53 21.65 5.76
C LYS A 120 -2.47 20.57 6.84
N LYS A 121 -3.23 20.74 7.93
CA LYS A 121 -3.30 19.75 9.02
C LYS A 121 -3.99 18.47 8.59
N VAL A 122 -5.06 18.55 7.80
CA VAL A 122 -5.70 17.37 7.21
C VAL A 122 -4.69 16.59 6.37
N ALA A 123 -3.94 17.29 5.50
CA ALA A 123 -2.93 16.65 4.67
C ALA A 123 -1.84 15.96 5.51
N GLU A 124 -1.40 16.57 6.61
CA GLU A 124 -0.43 15.97 7.54
C GLU A 124 -0.97 14.67 8.18
N ILE A 125 -2.24 14.67 8.61
CA ILE A 125 -2.87 13.47 9.17
C ILE A 125 -3.02 12.37 8.11
N LEU A 126 -3.46 12.71 6.90
CA LEU A 126 -3.63 11.73 5.81
C LEU A 126 -2.28 11.13 5.36
N GLU A 127 -1.20 11.91 5.38
CA GLU A 127 0.15 11.42 5.07
C GLU A 127 0.64 10.43 6.13
N GLU A 128 0.38 10.70 7.42
CA GLU A 128 0.73 9.79 8.50
C GLU A 128 -0.12 8.52 8.47
N ASP A 129 -1.43 8.62 8.18
CA ASP A 129 -2.33 7.47 8.02
C ASP A 129 -1.81 6.53 6.91
N LYS A 130 -1.47 7.10 5.75
CA LYS A 130 -0.88 6.35 4.63
C LYS A 130 0.47 5.72 5.00
N ARG A 131 1.28 6.41 5.79
CA ARG A 131 2.57 5.88 6.25
C ARG A 131 2.35 4.68 7.19
N LEU A 132 1.38 4.76 8.10
CA LEU A 132 1.03 3.66 9.00
C LEU A 132 0.50 2.45 8.22
N ASP A 133 -0.38 2.67 7.24
CA ASP A 133 -0.88 1.62 6.35
C ASP A 133 0.26 0.90 5.62
N ASN A 134 1.25 1.64 5.09
CA ASN A 134 2.40 1.05 4.42
C ASN A 134 3.24 0.19 5.37
N ILE A 135 3.46 0.66 6.61
CA ILE A 135 4.20 -0.09 7.63
C ILE A 135 3.44 -1.37 8.01
N GLU A 136 2.12 -1.29 8.18
CA GLU A 136 1.28 -2.44 8.50
C GLU A 136 1.30 -3.47 7.37
N GLN A 137 1.20 -3.02 6.12
CA GLN A 137 1.33 -3.89 4.94
C GLN A 137 2.69 -4.59 4.90
N GLU A 138 3.79 -3.87 5.11
CA GLU A 138 5.13 -4.46 5.13
C GLU A 138 5.28 -5.50 6.26
N GLN A 139 4.73 -5.22 7.44
CA GLN A 139 4.72 -6.19 8.54
C GLN A 139 3.90 -7.43 8.22
N GLN A 140 2.75 -7.26 7.55
CA GLN A 140 1.91 -8.37 7.14
C GLN A 140 2.62 -9.24 6.09
N ASP A 141 3.22 -8.61 5.07
CA ASP A 141 3.98 -9.30 4.03
C ASP A 141 5.17 -10.08 4.63
N ALA A 142 5.85 -9.50 5.63
CA ALA A 142 6.91 -10.16 6.37
C ALA A 142 6.41 -11.38 7.16
N ARG A 143 5.27 -11.27 7.86
CA ARG A 143 4.65 -12.40 8.57
C ARG A 143 4.25 -13.52 7.61
N ASP A 144 3.66 -13.15 6.47
CA ASP A 144 3.25 -14.12 5.46
C ASP A 144 4.46 -14.80 4.79
N ALA A 145 5.55 -14.05 4.57
CA ALA A 145 6.82 -14.62 4.09
C ALA A 145 7.42 -15.61 5.09
N GLN A 146 7.44 -15.26 6.39
CA GLN A 146 7.90 -16.16 7.45
C GLN A 146 7.06 -17.44 7.52
N LEU A 147 5.74 -17.33 7.41
CA LEU A 147 4.85 -18.49 7.41
C LEU A 147 5.10 -19.40 6.20
N ARG A 148 5.33 -18.82 5.00
CA ARG A 148 5.68 -19.59 3.80
C ARG A 148 7.02 -20.32 3.96
N GLU A 149 8.04 -19.64 4.46
CA GLU A 149 9.35 -20.22 4.72
C GLU A 149 9.27 -21.36 5.76
N GLU A 150 8.53 -21.16 6.85
CA GLU A 150 8.32 -22.21 7.86
C GLU A 150 7.62 -23.44 7.26
N GLN A 151 6.59 -23.24 6.43
CA GLN A 151 5.91 -24.34 5.74
C GLN A 151 6.85 -25.10 4.80
N GLU A 152 7.73 -24.39 4.09
CA GLU A 152 8.70 -25.00 3.19
C GLU A 152 9.77 -25.77 3.97
N ASN A 153 10.32 -25.20 5.04
CA ASN A 153 11.26 -25.87 5.94
C ASN A 153 10.66 -27.13 6.56
N ARG A 154 9.40 -27.08 7.03
CA ARG A 154 8.69 -28.26 7.54
C ARG A 154 8.56 -29.35 6.46
N LYS A 155 8.24 -28.99 5.22
CA LYS A 155 8.19 -29.94 4.10
C LYS A 155 9.56 -30.55 3.84
N GLN A 156 10.62 -29.75 3.81
CA GLN A 156 12.00 -30.21 3.62
C GLN A 156 12.45 -31.14 4.75
N GLU A 157 12.14 -30.82 6.02
CA GLU A 157 12.44 -31.69 7.16
C GLU A 157 11.73 -33.04 7.07
N ILE A 158 10.46 -33.04 6.67
CA ILE A 158 9.69 -34.29 6.47
C ILE A 158 10.32 -35.12 5.35
N LEU A 159 10.69 -34.49 4.23
CA LEU A 159 11.35 -35.16 3.11
C LEU A 159 12.70 -35.74 3.54
N LEU A 160 13.53 -34.95 4.22
CA LEU A 160 14.84 -35.37 4.71
C LEU A 160 14.72 -36.53 5.70
N LYS A 161 13.78 -36.48 6.65
CA LYS A 161 13.50 -37.58 7.59
C LYS A 161 13.07 -38.85 6.85
N ARG A 162 12.22 -38.72 5.83
CA ARG A 162 11.77 -39.85 5.00
C ARG A 162 12.95 -40.48 4.24
N GLU A 163 13.82 -39.66 3.65
CA GLU A 163 15.03 -40.15 2.98
C GLU A 163 16.01 -40.82 3.94
N MET A 164 16.25 -40.23 5.11
CA MET A 164 17.09 -40.83 6.15
C MET A 164 16.53 -42.18 6.60
N ALA A 165 15.22 -42.29 6.80
CA ALA A 165 14.55 -43.55 7.14
C ALA A 165 14.70 -44.59 6.02
N SER A 166 14.56 -44.20 4.76
CA SER A 166 14.80 -45.08 3.61
C SER A 166 16.23 -45.61 3.59
N LYS A 167 17.23 -44.72 3.68
CA LYS A 167 18.66 -45.10 3.71
C LYS A 167 19.00 -45.98 4.92
N TRP A 168 18.35 -45.74 6.06
CA TRP A 168 18.48 -46.59 7.24
C TRP A 168 17.95 -48.00 6.96
N GLU A 169 16.76 -48.16 6.40
CA GLU A 169 16.21 -49.46 6.03
C GLU A 169 17.05 -50.15 4.94
N ASP A 170 17.52 -49.44 3.92
CA ASP A 170 18.37 -50.03 2.87
C ASP A 170 19.69 -50.58 3.43
N SER A 171 20.28 -49.90 4.42
CA SER A 171 21.50 -50.36 5.10
C SER A 171 21.25 -51.46 6.15
N ARG A 172 19.99 -51.83 6.42
CA ARG A 172 19.62 -52.78 7.48
C ARG A 172 20.31 -54.13 7.34
N ASP A 173 20.27 -54.74 6.16
CA ASP A 173 20.83 -56.08 5.97
C ASP A 173 22.34 -56.10 6.18
N SER A 174 23.03 -55.07 5.69
CA SER A 174 24.47 -54.88 5.92
C SER A 174 24.79 -54.68 7.40
N ARG A 175 23.99 -53.87 8.12
CA ARG A 175 24.14 -53.66 9.57
C ARG A 175 23.89 -54.94 10.36
N VAL A 176 22.84 -55.70 10.02
CA VAL A 176 22.51 -56.98 10.65
C VAL A 176 23.59 -58.03 10.36
N ALA A 177 24.13 -58.09 9.14
CA ALA A 177 25.24 -58.97 8.78
C ALA A 177 26.52 -58.65 9.57
N ASN A 178 26.86 -57.36 9.71
CA ASN A 178 27.98 -56.91 10.54
C ASN A 178 27.77 -57.24 12.03
N TRP A 179 26.56 -57.05 12.55
CA TRP A 179 26.21 -57.40 13.93
C TRP A 179 26.33 -58.91 14.20
N ARG A 180 25.73 -59.74 13.32
CA ARG A 180 25.83 -61.20 13.39
C ARG A 180 27.29 -61.66 13.40
N SER A 181 28.12 -61.04 12.56
CA SER A 181 29.56 -61.34 12.49
C SER A 181 30.30 -60.96 13.79
N PHE A 182 29.95 -59.82 14.40
CA PHE A 182 30.52 -59.38 15.68
C PHE A 182 30.17 -60.34 16.84
N VAL A 183 28.88 -60.69 16.98
CA VAL A 183 28.41 -61.63 18.02
C VAL A 183 29.14 -62.97 17.88
N ASN A 184 29.19 -63.51 16.67
CA ASN A 184 29.91 -64.74 16.38
C ASN A 184 31.41 -64.67 16.74
N LYS A 185 32.03 -63.50 16.58
CA LYS A 185 33.45 -63.26 16.92
C LYS A 185 33.67 -63.19 18.43
N VAL A 186 32.75 -62.57 19.18
CA VAL A 186 32.78 -62.49 20.65
C VAL A 186 32.57 -63.88 21.28
N ASP A 187 31.60 -64.65 20.79
CA ASP A 187 31.34 -66.01 21.29
C ASP A 187 32.53 -66.94 21.03
N LYS A 188 33.17 -66.84 19.86
CA LYS A 188 34.41 -67.57 19.57
C LYS A 188 35.54 -67.20 20.55
N LYS A 189 35.68 -65.91 20.93
CA LYS A 189 36.66 -65.46 21.93
C LYS A 189 36.35 -65.99 23.34
N LYS A 190 35.08 -65.98 23.78
CA LYS A 190 34.67 -66.58 25.07
C LYS A 190 34.94 -68.08 25.13
N LYS A 191 34.63 -68.83 24.06
CA LYS A 191 34.95 -70.26 23.96
C LYS A 191 36.45 -70.54 23.99
N LYS A 192 37.28 -69.69 23.35
CA LYS A 192 38.74 -69.79 23.45
C LYS A 192 39.27 -69.52 24.86
N LYS A 193 38.76 -68.50 25.58
CA LYS A 193 39.16 -68.23 26.98
C LYS A 193 38.79 -69.36 27.95
N LYS A 194 37.65 -70.04 27.75
CA LYS A 194 37.27 -71.23 28.54
C LYS A 194 38.16 -72.45 28.30
N LYS A 195 38.82 -72.55 27.14
CA LYS A 195 39.74 -73.67 26.81
C LYS A 195 41.15 -73.51 27.39
N VAL A 196 41.51 -72.34 27.92
CA VAL A 196 42.86 -72.04 28.44
C VAL A 196 42.96 -72.19 29.97
N LEU A 197 41.87 -72.60 30.64
CA LEU A 197 41.80 -72.76 32.10
C LEU A 197 41.82 -74.24 32.56
N ALA A 198 42.44 -75.12 31.77
CA ALA A 198 42.66 -76.53 32.11
C ALA A 198 44.17 -76.82 32.10
#